data_AF-A0A7S4LJI2-F1
#
_entry.id   AF-A0A7S4LJI2-F1
#
_cell.length_a   1.000
_cell.length_b   1.000
_cell.length_c   1.000
_cell.angle_alpha   90.00
_cell.angle_beta   90.00
_cell.angle_gamma   90.00
#
_symmetry.space_group_name_H-M   'P 1'
#
loop_
_entity.id
_entity.type
_entity.pdbx_description
1 polymer ?
#
loop_
_entity_poly.entity_id
_entity_poly.type
_entity_poly.pdbx_seq_one_letter_code
_entity_poly.pdbx_strand_id
1 'polypeptide(L)'
;GLGPVAGAVLLLWIARLAHGRRARVLLYSRPRKGNTWQPEDEAFFRVPARRYAVACNTFHAFNLRRMRALVGARADDIVEGAIGYLASRFGRQPSRVQLLGSKKTRAPSSPYALQMAAANARLKHPIALVGKSGALNTAAWKSVTAVNKGEYAKASALLLQALDAARRAGYAAVVLGCTEYSVAAHFAIERNASSLDRDVVVDPLAILARRVLGCGWRFSHARGVDVCECESPGHCASVTAGVAQSR
;
A
#
# COMPACT_ATOMS: atom_id res chain seq x y z
N GLY A 1 11.56 -1.79 -10.83
CA GLY A 1 12.75 -0.95 -11.08
C GLY A 1 13.07 0.00 -9.93
N LEU A 2 12.07 0.72 -9.41
CA LEU A 2 12.19 1.71 -8.31
C LEU A 2 12.26 1.07 -6.91
N GLY A 3 13.06 0.02 -6.79
CA GLY A 3 12.98 -0.99 -5.73
C GLY A 3 12.57 -2.34 -6.32
N PRO A 4 13.52 -3.10 -6.91
CA PRO A 4 13.22 -4.38 -7.57
C PRO A 4 12.44 -5.36 -6.68
N VAL A 5 12.80 -5.41 -5.39
CA VAL A 5 12.15 -6.29 -4.40
C VAL A 5 10.70 -5.89 -4.14
N ALA A 6 10.39 -4.59 -4.08
CA ALA A 6 9.02 -4.11 -3.98
C ALA A 6 8.17 -4.52 -5.21
N GLY A 7 8.76 -4.47 -6.41
CA GLY A 7 8.10 -4.98 -7.62
C GLY A 7 7.79 -6.48 -7.53
N ALA A 8 8.74 -7.28 -7.01
CA ALA A 8 8.52 -8.71 -6.80
C ALA A 8 7.42 -8.97 -5.75
N VAL A 9 7.40 -8.24 -4.63
CA VAL A 9 6.35 -8.37 -3.60
C VAL A 9 4.98 -7.98 -4.13
N LEU A 10 4.87 -6.98 -5.03
CA LEU A 10 3.61 -6.69 -5.72
C LEU A 10 3.11 -7.89 -6.53
N LEU A 11 4.00 -8.57 -7.26
CA LEU A 11 3.65 -9.77 -8.02
C LEU A 11 3.20 -10.92 -7.10
N LEU A 12 3.87 -11.10 -5.96
CA LEU A 12 3.47 -12.10 -4.97
C LEU A 12 2.08 -11.80 -4.40
N TRP A 13 1.79 -10.53 -4.10
CA TRP A 13 0.45 -10.12 -3.70
C TRP A 13 -0.59 -10.40 -4.78
N ILE A 14 -0.31 -10.05 -6.04
CA ILE A 14 -1.20 -10.33 -7.17
C ILE A 14 -1.46 -11.84 -7.29
N ALA A 15 -0.40 -12.66 -7.26
CA ALA A 15 -0.51 -14.11 -7.36
C ALA A 15 -1.35 -14.71 -6.22
N ARG A 16 -1.11 -14.26 -4.98
CA ARG A 16 -1.85 -14.69 -3.80
C ARG A 16 -3.34 -14.33 -3.88
N LEU A 17 -3.65 -13.11 -4.34
CA LEU A 17 -5.01 -12.59 -4.44
C LEU A 17 -5.77 -13.10 -5.68
N ALA A 18 -5.07 -13.61 -6.69
CA ALA A 18 -5.71 -14.17 -7.88
C ALA A 18 -6.42 -15.51 -7.58
N HIS A 19 -6.12 -16.18 -6.46
CA HIS A 19 -6.78 -17.42 -6.01
C HIS A 19 -6.89 -18.49 -7.11
N GLY A 20 -5.77 -18.79 -7.78
CA GLY A 20 -5.72 -19.80 -8.85
C GLY A 20 -6.16 -19.30 -10.23
N ARG A 21 -6.63 -18.06 -10.35
CA ARG A 21 -6.88 -17.43 -11.66
C ARG A 21 -5.57 -16.97 -12.28
N ARG A 22 -5.46 -17.14 -13.60
CA ARG A 22 -4.29 -16.68 -14.37
C ARG A 22 -4.34 -15.15 -14.53
N ALA A 23 -3.44 -14.43 -13.86
CA ALA A 23 -3.16 -13.03 -14.13
C ALA A 23 -2.01 -12.94 -15.16
N ARG A 24 -2.24 -12.26 -16.30
CA ARG A 24 -1.17 -11.94 -17.25
C ARG A 24 -0.53 -10.64 -16.82
N VAL A 25 0.72 -10.69 -16.36
CA VAL A 25 1.45 -9.51 -15.89
C VAL A 25 2.66 -9.25 -16.79
N LEU A 26 2.74 -8.03 -17.30
CA LEU A 26 3.95 -7.51 -17.94
C LEU A 26 4.73 -6.73 -16.89
N LEU A 27 5.92 -7.21 -16.54
CA LEU A 27 6.82 -6.55 -15.59
C LEU A 27 7.92 -5.80 -16.34
N TYR A 28 8.03 -4.49 -16.09
CA TYR A 28 9.22 -3.73 -16.42
C TYR A 28 10.00 -3.40 -15.15
N SER A 29 11.21 -3.95 -15.02
CA SER A 29 12.07 -3.71 -13.87
C SER A 29 13.51 -3.46 -14.27
N ARG A 30 13.82 -2.20 -14.58
CA ARG A 30 15.18 -1.72 -14.72
C ARG A 30 15.62 -1.00 -13.43
N PRO A 31 16.71 -1.42 -12.77
CA PRO A 31 17.26 -0.67 -11.64
C PRO A 31 17.62 0.75 -12.08
N ARG A 32 17.22 1.75 -11.29
CA ARG A 32 17.62 3.15 -11.53
C ARG A 32 17.72 3.92 -10.24
N LYS A 33 18.50 5.01 -10.28
CA LYS A 33 18.59 5.98 -9.19
C LYS A 33 17.46 6.99 -9.31
N GLY A 34 16.76 7.24 -8.21
CA GLY A 34 15.71 8.26 -8.13
C GLY A 34 14.35 7.82 -8.66
N ASN A 35 13.37 8.72 -8.53
CA ASN A 35 11.95 8.49 -8.83
C ASN A 35 11.43 9.39 -9.95
N THR A 36 12.33 9.94 -10.77
CA THR A 36 11.96 10.80 -11.91
C THR A 36 11.50 9.96 -13.09
N TRP A 37 10.61 10.53 -13.90
CA TRP A 37 10.23 9.96 -15.18
C TRP A 37 11.43 9.81 -16.11
N GLN A 38 11.49 8.69 -16.82
CA GLN A 38 12.49 8.44 -17.86
C GLN A 38 11.81 8.09 -19.20
N PRO A 39 12.45 8.31 -20.36
CA PRO A 39 11.88 7.97 -21.66
C PRO A 39 11.38 6.52 -21.77
N GLU A 40 12.06 5.58 -21.11
CA GLU A 40 11.67 4.16 -21.12
C GLU A 40 10.39 3.89 -20.31
N ASP A 41 10.05 4.73 -19.33
CA ASP A 41 8.74 4.64 -18.68
C ASP A 41 7.64 4.89 -19.70
N GLU A 42 7.80 5.93 -20.53
CA GLU A 42 6.83 6.26 -21.56
C GLU A 42 6.65 5.14 -22.58
N ALA A 43 7.77 4.54 -23.03
CA ALA A 43 7.72 3.36 -23.91
C ALA A 43 6.95 2.20 -23.25
N PHE A 44 7.17 1.94 -21.96
CA PHE A 44 6.43 0.91 -21.22
C PHE A 44 4.94 1.22 -21.09
N PHE A 45 4.56 2.47 -20.76
CA PHE A 45 3.16 2.87 -20.65
C PHE A 45 2.41 2.85 -21.99
N ARG A 46 3.11 2.87 -23.13
CA ARG A 46 2.51 2.68 -24.46
C ARG A 46 2.19 1.21 -24.79
N VAL A 47 2.79 0.24 -24.08
CA VAL A 47 2.45 -1.18 -24.26
C VAL A 47 1.01 -1.41 -23.80
N PRO A 48 0.10 -1.95 -24.63
CA PRO A 48 -1.30 -2.12 -24.26
C PRO A 48 -1.49 -3.02 -23.03
N ALA A 49 -2.05 -2.46 -21.97
CA ALA A 49 -2.47 -3.19 -20.77
C ALA A 49 -3.84 -2.69 -20.28
N ARG A 50 -4.54 -3.55 -19.54
CA ARG A 50 -5.83 -3.21 -18.91
C ARG A 50 -5.66 -2.26 -17.73
N ARG A 51 -4.59 -2.43 -16.96
CA ARG A 51 -4.24 -1.65 -15.76
C ARG A 51 -2.74 -1.47 -15.72
N TYR A 52 -2.31 -0.32 -15.20
CA TYR A 52 -0.90 0.02 -15.00
C TYR A 52 -0.70 0.42 -13.55
N ALA A 53 0.35 -0.13 -12.94
CA ALA A 53 0.66 0.10 -11.54
C ALA A 53 2.18 0.24 -11.37
N VAL A 54 2.59 1.08 -10.42
CA VAL A 54 4.01 1.26 -10.08
C VAL A 54 4.22 0.97 -8.60
N ALA A 55 5.11 0.03 -8.28
CA ALA A 55 5.47 -0.29 -6.89
C ALA A 55 6.40 0.79 -6.29
N CYS A 56 5.94 2.03 -6.18
CA CYS A 56 6.66 3.13 -5.53
C CYS A 56 5.74 4.33 -5.24
N ASN A 57 5.58 4.70 -3.97
CA ASN A 57 4.71 5.80 -3.55
C ASN A 57 5.29 7.17 -3.99
N THR A 58 6.61 7.33 -3.91
CA THR A 58 7.27 8.58 -4.32
C THR A 58 7.16 8.81 -5.83
N PHE A 59 7.13 7.75 -6.65
CA PHE A 59 6.93 7.89 -8.08
C PHE A 59 5.56 8.46 -8.41
N HIS A 60 4.51 7.98 -7.75
CA HIS A 60 3.15 8.51 -7.93
C HIS A 60 3.08 10.00 -7.58
N ALA A 61 3.82 10.43 -6.55
CA ALA A 61 3.86 11.83 -6.15
C ALA A 61 4.34 12.78 -7.24
N PHE A 62 5.30 12.34 -8.06
CA PHE A 62 5.87 13.18 -9.11
C PHE A 62 5.29 12.90 -10.50
N ASN A 63 4.77 11.70 -10.73
CA ASN A 63 4.54 11.22 -12.09
C ASN A 63 3.10 10.77 -12.37
N LEU A 64 2.20 10.75 -11.38
CA LEU A 64 0.83 10.27 -11.61
C LEU A 64 0.09 11.05 -12.70
N ARG A 65 0.26 12.37 -12.77
CA ARG A 65 -0.32 13.20 -13.85
C ARG A 65 0.16 12.74 -15.22
N ARG A 66 1.45 12.45 -15.36
CA ARG A 66 2.06 11.97 -16.61
C ARG A 66 1.61 10.55 -16.95
N MET A 67 1.49 9.66 -15.96
CA MET A 67 0.89 8.33 -16.14
C MET A 67 -0.54 8.45 -16.69
N ARG A 68 -1.37 9.29 -16.05
CA ARG A 68 -2.78 9.50 -16.46
C ARG A 68 -2.90 10.16 -17.83
N ALA A 69 -1.98 11.04 -18.21
CA ALA A 69 -1.96 11.60 -19.56
C ALA A 69 -1.74 10.53 -20.64
N LEU A 70 -1.01 9.46 -20.35
CA LEU A 70 -0.71 8.39 -21.31
C LEU A 70 -1.77 7.28 -21.33
N VAL A 71 -2.25 6.85 -20.15
CA VAL A 71 -3.09 5.65 -20.04
C VAL A 71 -4.47 5.91 -19.42
N GLY A 72 -4.77 7.16 -19.07
CA GLY A 72 -6.05 7.57 -18.50
C GLY A 72 -6.35 6.92 -17.16
N ALA A 73 -7.61 6.53 -16.96
CA ALA A 73 -8.10 5.87 -15.76
C ALA A 73 -7.48 4.47 -15.50
N ARG A 74 -6.71 3.93 -16.47
CA ARG A 74 -6.00 2.65 -16.29
C ARG A 74 -4.76 2.77 -15.41
N ALA A 75 -4.31 3.99 -15.06
CA ALA A 75 -3.23 4.21 -14.12
C ALA A 75 -3.74 4.11 -12.67
N ASP A 76 -3.49 2.98 -12.02
CA ASP A 76 -3.80 2.77 -10.61
C ASP A 76 -2.85 3.55 -9.71
N ASP A 77 -3.42 4.43 -8.87
CA ASP A 77 -2.66 5.18 -7.87
C ASP A 77 -2.60 4.44 -6.52
N ILE A 78 -1.38 4.11 -6.10
CA ILE A 78 -1.09 3.49 -4.80
C ILE A 78 -1.55 4.35 -3.61
N VAL A 79 -1.47 5.67 -3.72
CA VAL A 79 -1.87 6.59 -2.65
C VAL A 79 -3.39 6.67 -2.58
N GLU A 80 -4.06 6.85 -3.71
CA GLU A 80 -5.52 6.87 -3.80
C GLU A 80 -6.13 5.60 -3.22
N GLY A 81 -5.56 4.43 -3.53
CA GLY A 81 -5.97 3.17 -2.94
C GLY A 81 -5.87 3.16 -1.41
N ALA A 82 -4.74 3.60 -0.85
CA ALA A 82 -4.53 3.63 0.59
C ALA A 82 -5.46 4.62 1.30
N ILE A 83 -5.71 5.80 0.72
CA ILE A 83 -6.63 6.79 1.28
C ILE A 83 -8.08 6.29 1.21
N GLY A 84 -8.49 5.71 0.08
CA GLY A 84 -9.82 5.10 -0.06
C GLY A 84 -10.07 3.99 0.96
N TYR A 85 -9.06 3.15 1.20
CA TYR A 85 -9.10 2.14 2.26
C TYR A 85 -9.35 2.77 3.64
N LEU A 86 -8.53 3.76 4.03
CA LEU A 86 -8.66 4.45 5.31
C LEU A 86 -10.03 5.09 5.48
N ALA A 87 -10.51 5.79 4.46
CA ALA A 87 -11.83 6.41 4.45
C ALA A 87 -12.95 5.37 4.69
N SER A 88 -12.87 4.22 4.01
CA SER A 88 -13.86 3.15 4.15
C SER A 88 -13.87 2.50 5.54
N ARG A 89 -12.70 2.31 6.15
CA ARG A 89 -12.53 1.60 7.42
C ARG A 89 -12.73 2.51 8.63
N PHE A 90 -12.23 3.73 8.56
CA PHE A 90 -12.13 4.64 9.70
C PHE A 90 -12.99 5.90 9.58
N GLY A 91 -13.62 6.17 8.42
CA GLY A 91 -14.39 7.41 8.20
C GLY A 91 -15.69 7.55 9.03
N ARG A 92 -16.03 6.52 9.82
CA ARG A 92 -17.21 6.52 10.72
C ARG A 92 -16.90 6.95 12.15
N GLN A 93 -15.64 7.14 12.52
CA GLN A 93 -15.25 7.62 13.83
C GLN A 93 -13.91 8.37 13.79
N PRO A 94 -13.69 9.37 14.67
CA PRO A 94 -12.40 10.04 14.75
C PRO A 94 -11.27 9.03 14.96
N SER A 95 -10.29 9.03 14.08
CA SER A 95 -9.21 8.04 14.09
C SER A 95 -7.86 8.71 13.86
N ARG A 96 -6.84 8.28 14.59
CA ARG A 96 -5.45 8.73 14.41
C ARG A 96 -4.68 7.64 13.69
N VAL A 97 -4.18 7.95 12.50
CA VAL A 97 -3.47 7.00 11.64
C VAL A 97 -2.05 7.49 11.45
N GLN A 98 -1.06 6.66 11.77
CA GLN A 98 0.34 7.00 11.52
C GLN A 98 0.69 6.79 10.05
N LEU A 99 1.36 7.75 9.43
CA LEU A 99 2.03 7.57 8.13
C LEU A 99 3.53 7.35 8.34
N LEU A 100 4.02 6.16 7.99
CA LEU A 100 5.46 5.89 7.88
C LEU A 100 5.95 6.23 6.49
N GLY A 101 7.18 6.72 6.36
CA GLY A 101 7.75 6.97 5.04
C GLY A 101 8.92 7.94 5.02
N SER A 102 9.36 8.22 3.80
CA SER A 102 10.38 9.23 3.52
C SER A 102 9.92 10.62 3.95
N LYS A 103 10.87 11.57 4.09
CA LYS A 103 10.55 12.99 4.31
C LYS A 103 9.56 13.52 3.26
N LYS A 104 9.70 13.10 1.99
CA LYS A 104 8.82 13.50 0.89
C LYS A 104 7.41 12.91 1.02
N THR A 105 7.32 11.63 1.38
CA THR A 105 6.03 10.94 1.62
C THR A 105 5.23 11.62 2.74
N ARG A 106 5.92 12.17 3.74
CA ARG A 106 5.31 12.75 4.94
C ARG A 106 5.14 14.27 4.91
N ALA A 107 5.54 14.91 3.82
CA ALA A 107 5.42 16.36 3.68
C ALA A 107 3.93 16.79 3.62
N PRO A 108 3.57 18.00 4.08
CA PRO A 108 2.22 18.54 3.93
C PRO A 108 1.77 18.66 2.47
N SER A 109 2.72 18.82 1.55
CA SER A 109 2.48 18.84 0.10
C SER A 109 2.53 17.46 -0.57
N SER A 110 2.70 16.38 0.20
CA SER A 110 2.70 15.03 -0.33
C SER A 110 1.32 14.63 -0.86
N PRO A 111 1.22 13.71 -1.82
CA PRO A 111 -0.07 13.18 -2.27
C PRO A 111 -0.87 12.57 -1.11
N TYR A 112 -0.21 11.96 -0.12
CA TYR A 112 -0.90 11.44 1.06
C TYR A 112 -1.63 12.54 1.82
N ALA A 113 -0.94 13.65 2.12
CA ALA A 113 -1.53 14.77 2.85
C ALA A 113 -2.65 15.43 2.03
N LEU A 114 -2.41 15.70 0.74
CA LEU A 114 -3.38 16.36 -0.14
C LEU A 114 -4.63 15.50 -0.38
N GLN A 115 -4.45 14.20 -0.68
CA GLN A 115 -5.58 13.30 -0.91
C GLN A 115 -6.33 12.99 0.39
N MET A 116 -5.65 12.90 1.54
CA MET A 116 -6.33 12.76 2.82
C MET A 116 -7.17 14.01 3.16
N ALA A 117 -6.67 15.22 2.89
CA ALA A 117 -7.44 16.44 3.09
C ALA A 117 -8.71 16.45 2.21
N ALA A 118 -8.58 16.08 0.94
CA ALA A 118 -9.73 15.95 0.03
C ALA A 118 -10.72 14.86 0.48
N ALA A 119 -10.24 13.73 1.01
CA ALA A 119 -11.08 12.67 1.55
C ALA A 119 -11.82 13.14 2.82
N ASN A 120 -11.10 13.78 3.76
CA ASN A 120 -11.67 14.29 5.01
C ASN A 120 -12.80 15.31 4.78
N ALA A 121 -12.74 16.10 3.70
CA ALA A 121 -13.83 17.00 3.33
C ALA A 121 -15.15 16.28 2.99
N ARG A 122 -15.11 14.96 2.73
CA ARG A 122 -16.25 14.11 2.39
C ARG A 122 -16.64 13.14 3.51
N LEU A 123 -15.83 13.05 4.56
CA LEU A 123 -16.06 12.12 5.66
C LEU A 123 -16.88 12.78 6.77
N LYS A 124 -17.77 11.99 7.40
CA LYS A 124 -18.50 12.43 8.59
C LYS A 124 -17.57 12.67 9.77
N HIS A 125 -16.55 11.83 9.91
CA HIS A 125 -15.52 11.96 10.94
C HIS A 125 -14.13 12.02 10.30
N PRO A 126 -13.35 13.09 10.51
CA PRO A 126 -12.06 13.24 9.88
C PRO A 126 -11.06 12.22 10.45
N ILE A 127 -10.17 11.75 9.59
CA ILE A 127 -9.04 10.89 9.93
C ILE A 127 -7.79 11.78 10.06
N ALA A 128 -7.17 11.76 11.24
CA ALA A 128 -5.92 12.47 11.49
C ALA A 128 -4.73 11.63 10.99
N LEU A 129 -4.23 11.93 9.79
CA LEU A 129 -3.04 11.31 9.24
C LEU A 129 -1.77 11.97 9.82
N VAL A 130 -1.11 11.27 10.75
CA VAL A 130 0.05 11.76 11.48
C VAL A 130 1.33 11.35 10.75
N GLY A 131 1.97 12.32 10.09
CA GLY A 131 3.23 12.12 9.35
C GLY A 131 4.47 12.76 9.99
N LYS A 132 4.38 13.33 11.21
CA LYS A 132 5.52 14.06 11.80
C LYS A 132 6.75 13.16 11.98
N SER A 133 7.94 13.73 11.76
CA SER A 133 9.19 13.00 12.00
C SER A 133 9.37 12.87 13.51
N GLY A 134 9.34 11.65 14.01
CA GLY A 134 9.49 11.35 15.43
C GLY A 134 10.13 9.99 15.64
N ALA A 135 10.32 9.60 16.90
CA ALA A 135 10.98 8.35 17.30
C ALA A 135 10.43 7.14 16.54
N LEU A 136 9.11 7.09 16.34
CA LEU A 136 8.44 6.02 15.60
C LEU A 136 8.90 5.92 14.14
N ASN A 137 8.89 7.03 13.38
CA ASN A 137 9.33 7.01 11.99
C ASN A 137 10.83 6.75 11.87
N THR A 138 11.64 7.29 12.81
CA THR A 138 13.08 7.03 12.85
C THR A 138 13.37 5.54 13.10
N ALA A 139 12.65 4.91 14.03
CA ALA A 139 12.75 3.48 14.29
C ALA A 139 12.33 2.66 13.06
N ALA A 140 11.17 2.99 12.47
CA ALA A 140 10.70 2.33 11.26
C ALA A 140 11.69 2.49 10.11
N TRP A 141 12.28 3.66 9.88
CA TRP A 141 13.23 3.90 8.78
C TRP A 141 14.44 2.95 8.79
N LYS A 142 14.85 2.45 9.97
CA LYS A 142 15.88 1.40 10.06
C LYS A 142 15.47 0.13 9.31
N SER A 143 14.19 -0.21 9.26
CA SER A 143 13.65 -1.31 8.44
C SER A 143 13.89 -1.08 6.95
N VAL A 144 13.66 0.13 6.44
CA VAL A 144 13.89 0.47 5.02
C VAL A 144 15.36 0.28 4.67
N THR A 145 16.26 0.80 5.53
CA THR A 145 17.70 0.62 5.36
C THR A 145 18.09 -0.86 5.35
N ALA A 146 17.51 -1.69 6.22
CA ALA A 146 17.77 -3.12 6.25
C ALA A 146 17.26 -3.83 4.98
N VAL A 147 16.07 -3.49 4.46
CA VAL A 147 15.59 -4.01 3.16
C VAL A 147 16.56 -3.68 2.04
N ASN A 148 17.06 -2.44 1.98
CA ASN A 148 18.01 -2.02 0.94
C ASN A 148 19.36 -2.75 1.02
N LYS A 149 19.69 -3.35 2.16
CA LYS A 149 20.88 -4.20 2.36
C LYS A 149 20.60 -5.70 2.16
N GLY A 150 19.37 -6.08 1.85
CA GLY A 150 18.96 -7.49 1.78
C GLY A 150 18.79 -8.17 3.15
N GLU A 151 18.83 -7.42 4.26
CA GLU A 151 18.72 -7.91 5.63
C GLU A 151 17.22 -8.12 6.02
N TYR A 152 16.45 -8.89 5.25
CA TYR A 152 14.98 -8.94 5.34
C TYR A 152 14.45 -9.41 6.70
N ALA A 153 15.14 -10.33 7.37
CA ALA A 153 14.79 -10.80 8.71
C ALA A 153 14.82 -9.65 9.73
N LYS A 154 15.93 -8.91 9.72
CA LYS A 154 16.13 -7.74 10.58
C LYS A 154 15.17 -6.61 10.22
N ALA A 155 14.92 -6.39 8.93
CA ALA A 155 13.93 -5.43 8.47
C ALA A 155 12.54 -5.75 9.05
N SER A 156 12.11 -7.01 8.95
CA SER A 156 10.84 -7.48 9.51
C SER A 156 10.74 -7.23 11.02
N ALA A 157 11.80 -7.58 11.79
CA ALA A 157 11.84 -7.34 13.22
C ALA A 157 11.76 -5.85 13.59
N LEU A 158 12.50 -4.99 12.88
CA LEU A 158 12.48 -3.54 13.08
C LEU A 158 11.11 -2.92 12.74
N LEU A 159 10.45 -3.42 11.69
CA LEU A 159 9.10 -2.98 11.34
C LEU A 159 8.10 -3.39 12.42
N LEU A 160 8.11 -4.65 12.87
CA LEU A 160 7.21 -5.15 13.92
C LEU A 160 7.35 -4.35 15.21
N GLN A 161 8.58 -4.02 15.62
CA GLN A 161 8.83 -3.15 16.78
C GLN A 161 8.21 -1.76 16.62
N ALA A 162 8.29 -1.17 15.41
CA ALA A 162 7.66 0.11 15.13
C ALA A 162 6.13 0.04 15.11
N LEU A 163 5.55 -1.06 14.60
CA LEU A 163 4.11 -1.29 14.62
C LEU A 163 3.59 -1.45 16.06
N ASP A 164 4.31 -2.20 16.90
CA ASP A 164 4.00 -2.34 18.32
C ASP A 164 4.07 -1.01 19.07
N ALA A 165 5.08 -0.20 18.79
CA ALA A 165 5.19 1.14 19.35
C ALA A 165 4.04 2.05 18.91
N ALA A 166 3.57 1.92 17.67
CA ALA A 166 2.44 2.69 17.17
C ALA A 166 1.13 2.27 17.86
N ARG A 167 0.92 0.96 18.04
CA ARG A 167 -0.22 0.41 18.78
C ARG A 167 -0.25 0.93 20.22
N ARG A 168 0.89 0.85 20.94
CA ARG A 168 1.01 1.40 22.30
C ARG A 168 0.77 2.91 22.38
N ALA A 169 1.05 3.64 21.32
CA ALA A 169 0.77 5.07 21.22
C ALA A 169 -0.70 5.41 20.85
N GLY A 170 -1.56 4.40 20.71
CA GLY A 170 -2.99 4.57 20.44
C GLY A 170 -3.33 4.94 18.99
N TYR A 171 -2.44 4.63 18.03
CA TYR A 171 -2.80 4.77 16.61
C TYR A 171 -3.79 3.69 16.20
N ALA A 172 -4.86 4.09 15.53
CA ALA A 172 -5.87 3.17 14.99
C ALA A 172 -5.33 2.34 13.82
N ALA A 173 -4.36 2.89 13.08
CA ALA A 173 -3.68 2.20 12.00
C ALA A 173 -2.31 2.83 11.68
N VAL A 174 -1.49 2.12 10.92
CA VAL A 174 -0.18 2.52 10.41
C VAL A 174 -0.12 2.28 8.90
N VAL A 175 0.06 3.35 8.14
CA VAL A 175 0.27 3.30 6.69
C VAL A 175 1.74 3.10 6.36
N LEU A 176 2.01 2.06 5.59
CA LEU A 176 3.33 1.72 5.07
C LEU A 176 3.65 2.59 3.84
N GLY A 177 3.94 3.88 4.02
CA GLY A 177 4.13 4.86 2.94
C GLY A 177 5.41 4.76 2.09
N CYS A 178 6.17 3.68 2.27
CA CYS A 178 7.29 3.26 1.42
C CYS A 178 7.11 1.76 1.13
N THR A 179 7.29 1.35 -0.11
CA THR A 179 7.06 -0.04 -0.53
C THR A 179 8.07 -1.03 0.06
N GLU A 180 9.22 -0.55 0.55
CA GLU A 180 10.17 -1.36 1.32
C GLU A 180 9.58 -1.81 2.66
N TYR A 181 8.67 -1.04 3.26
CA TYR A 181 7.94 -1.51 4.43
C TYR A 181 7.02 -2.67 4.07
N SER A 182 6.37 -2.64 2.90
CA SER A 182 5.57 -3.77 2.40
C SER A 182 6.42 -5.02 2.19
N VAL A 183 7.68 -4.86 1.73
CA VAL A 183 8.63 -5.97 1.67
C VAL A 183 8.89 -6.55 3.06
N ALA A 184 9.26 -5.72 4.04
CA ALA A 184 9.49 -6.17 5.41
C ALA A 184 8.23 -6.82 6.04
N ALA A 185 7.04 -6.26 5.79
CA ALA A 185 5.77 -6.83 6.26
C ALA A 185 5.48 -8.20 5.63
N HIS A 186 5.73 -8.34 4.32
CA HIS A 186 5.56 -9.62 3.62
C HIS A 186 6.47 -10.71 4.21
N PHE A 187 7.75 -10.41 4.43
CA PHE A 187 8.67 -11.35 5.08
C PHE A 187 8.28 -11.69 6.52
N ALA A 188 7.71 -10.74 7.27
CA ALA A 188 7.15 -11.03 8.59
C ALA A 188 5.99 -12.03 8.52
N ILE A 189 5.05 -11.84 7.59
CA ILE A 189 3.89 -12.72 7.38
C ILE A 189 4.33 -14.14 6.99
N GLU A 190 5.27 -14.27 6.07
CA GLU A 190 5.73 -15.58 5.59
C GLU A 190 6.52 -16.37 6.65
N ARG A 191 7.24 -15.67 7.55
CA ARG A 191 8.02 -16.34 8.61
C ARG A 191 7.23 -16.65 9.87
N ASN A 192 6.26 -15.81 10.22
CA ASN A 192 5.44 -15.93 11.41
C ASN A 192 3.97 -15.71 11.02
N ALA A 193 3.24 -16.78 10.73
CA ALA A 193 1.87 -16.73 10.19
C ALA A 193 0.86 -15.89 11.02
N SER A 194 1.20 -15.47 12.25
CA SER A 194 0.31 -14.83 13.22
C SER A 194 0.77 -13.47 13.79
N SER A 195 2.01 -13.00 13.56
CA SER A 195 2.54 -11.87 14.35
C SER A 195 2.26 -10.47 13.78
N LEU A 196 1.72 -10.37 12.56
CA LEU A 196 1.34 -9.08 11.98
C LEU A 196 -0.14 -8.85 12.25
N ASP A 197 -0.45 -7.97 13.20
CA ASP A 197 -1.81 -7.50 13.42
C ASP A 197 -2.28 -6.75 12.16
N ARG A 198 -3.07 -7.45 11.35
CA ARG A 198 -3.57 -6.94 10.07
C ARG A 198 -4.58 -5.82 10.27
N ASP A 199 -5.13 -5.66 11.47
CA ASP A 199 -6.09 -4.60 11.75
C ASP A 199 -5.42 -3.24 11.96
N VAL A 200 -4.14 -3.24 12.30
CA VAL A 200 -3.33 -2.03 12.48
C VAL A 200 -2.57 -1.66 11.21
N VAL A 201 -2.26 -2.60 10.32
CA VAL A 201 -1.38 -2.33 9.16
C VAL A 201 -2.17 -2.01 7.89
N VAL A 202 -1.91 -0.83 7.33
CA VAL A 202 -2.36 -0.43 5.99
C VAL A 202 -1.19 -0.55 5.03
N ASP A 203 -1.17 -1.61 4.23
CA ASP A 203 -0.14 -1.87 3.21
C ASP A 203 -0.59 -1.37 1.82
N PRO A 204 -0.09 -0.21 1.35
CA PRO A 204 -0.46 0.33 0.04
C PRO A 204 -0.10 -0.59 -1.12
N LEU A 205 0.91 -1.46 -0.98
CA LEU A 205 1.31 -2.37 -2.05
C LEU A 205 0.31 -3.53 -2.20
N ALA A 206 -0.16 -4.09 -1.08
CA ALA A 206 -1.23 -5.08 -1.07
C ALA A 206 -2.56 -4.48 -1.58
N ILE A 207 -2.84 -3.23 -1.21
CA ILE A 207 -3.99 -2.46 -1.70
C ILE A 207 -3.91 -2.25 -3.21
N LEU A 208 -2.73 -1.87 -3.73
CA LEU A 208 -2.49 -1.70 -5.17
C LEU A 208 -2.70 -3.01 -5.93
N ALA A 209 -2.21 -4.14 -5.40
CA ALA A 209 -2.42 -5.45 -6.00
C ALA A 209 -3.91 -5.78 -6.20
N ARG A 210 -4.74 -5.49 -5.20
CA ARG A 210 -6.20 -5.67 -5.29
C ARG A 210 -6.82 -4.78 -6.37
N ARG A 211 -6.43 -3.51 -6.42
CA ARG A 211 -6.94 -2.58 -7.44
C ARG A 211 -6.61 -3.03 -8.85
N VAL A 212 -5.39 -3.50 -9.08
CA VAL A 212 -4.97 -4.05 -10.39
C VAL A 212 -5.82 -5.26 -10.80
N LEU A 213 -6.29 -6.04 -9.82
CA LEU A 213 -7.18 -7.18 -10.03
C LEU A 213 -8.67 -6.78 -10.19
N GLY A 214 -9.01 -5.49 -10.12
CA GLY A 214 -10.41 -5.01 -10.18
C GLY A 214 -11.21 -5.25 -8.90
N CYS A 215 -10.51 -5.50 -7.79
CA CYS A 215 -11.10 -5.58 -6.45
C CYS A 215 -11.20 -4.17 -5.84
N GLY A 216 -12.42 -3.70 -5.60
CA GLY A 216 -12.68 -2.57 -4.72
C GLY A 216 -12.50 -2.94 -3.25
N TRP A 217 -12.32 -1.93 -2.40
CA TRP A 217 -12.26 -2.10 -0.95
C TRP A 217 -13.59 -1.73 -0.32
N ARG A 218 -14.18 -2.67 0.43
CA ARG A 218 -15.25 -2.36 1.36
C ARG A 218 -15.00 -3.08 2.69
N PHE A 219 -14.83 -2.30 3.75
CA PHE A 219 -14.83 -2.85 5.10
C PHE A 219 -16.26 -3.26 5.46
N SER A 220 -16.48 -4.55 5.71
CA SER A 220 -17.77 -5.02 6.19
C SER A 220 -17.83 -4.86 7.69
N HIS A 221 -18.44 -3.77 8.16
CA HIS A 221 -18.66 -3.54 9.59
C HIS A 221 -19.48 -4.67 10.24
N ALA A 222 -20.40 -5.29 9.50
CA ALA A 222 -21.19 -6.42 10.00
C ALA A 222 -20.34 -7.67 10.28
N ARG A 223 -19.23 -7.84 9.55
CA ARG A 223 -18.35 -9.01 9.70
C ARG A 223 -17.00 -8.68 10.35
N GLY A 224 -16.71 -7.41 10.62
CA GLY A 224 -15.43 -6.96 11.14
C GLY A 224 -14.23 -7.26 10.23
N VAL A 225 -14.45 -7.49 8.93
CA VAL A 225 -13.40 -7.93 7.98
C VAL A 225 -13.40 -7.11 6.71
N ASP A 226 -12.23 -7.07 6.09
CA ASP A 226 -12.03 -6.51 4.76
C ASP A 226 -12.62 -7.43 3.68
N VAL A 227 -13.52 -6.89 2.86
CA VAL A 227 -14.12 -7.62 1.73
C VAL A 227 -13.61 -7.00 0.43
N CYS A 228 -13.12 -7.84 -0.50
CA CYS A 228 -13.02 -7.41 -1.89
C CYS A 228 -14.42 -7.49 -2.49
N GLU A 229 -15.00 -6.33 -2.79
CA GLU A 229 -16.17 -6.22 -3.67
C GLU A 229 -15.65 -5.88 -5.07
N CYS A 230 -15.93 -6.73 -6.04
CA CYS A 230 -15.49 -6.48 -7.41
C CYS A 230 -16.32 -5.37 -8.04
N GLU A 231 -15.69 -4.56 -8.89
CA GLU A 231 -16.38 -3.54 -9.67
C GLU A 231 -17.37 -4.15 -10.70
N SER A 232 -17.40 -5.48 -10.88
CA SER A 232 -18.35 -6.18 -11.76
C SER A 232 -18.75 -7.57 -11.21
N PRO A 233 -20.05 -7.91 -11.16
CA PRO A 233 -20.57 -9.15 -10.55
C PRO A 233 -20.07 -10.47 -11.17
N GLY A 234 -19.50 -10.45 -12.37
CA GLY A 234 -19.03 -11.66 -13.06
C GLY A 234 -17.54 -11.99 -12.87
N HIS A 235 -16.77 -11.20 -12.12
CA HIS A 235 -15.30 -11.26 -12.20
C HIS A 235 -14.58 -11.86 -10.98
N CYS A 236 -15.16 -12.01 -9.79
CA CYS A 236 -14.58 -12.85 -8.72
C CYS A 236 -15.67 -13.47 -7.83
N ALA A 237 -15.39 -14.68 -7.32
CA ALA A 237 -16.01 -15.18 -6.09
C ALA A 237 -15.75 -14.17 -4.96
N SER A 238 -16.77 -13.89 -4.14
CA SER A 238 -16.68 -13.00 -2.99
C SER A 238 -15.50 -13.38 -2.09
N VAL A 239 -14.44 -12.57 -2.07
CA VAL A 239 -13.29 -12.80 -1.17
C VAL A 239 -13.60 -12.14 0.16
N THR A 240 -14.11 -12.93 1.08
CA THR A 240 -14.07 -12.58 2.51
C THR A 240 -12.62 -12.76 2.94
N ALA A 241 -11.88 -11.69 3.23
CA ALA A 241 -10.64 -11.84 3.99
C ALA A 241 -11.01 -12.05 5.47
N GLY A 242 -11.80 -13.09 5.74
CA GLY A 242 -12.06 -13.61 7.07
C GLY A 242 -11.02 -14.68 7.34
N VAL A 243 -10.14 -14.41 8.29
CA VAL A 243 -9.38 -15.49 8.91
C VAL A 243 -10.41 -16.41 9.55
N ALA A 244 -10.50 -17.63 9.05
CA ALA A 244 -10.97 -18.73 9.86
C ALA A 244 -10.12 -18.72 11.12
N GLN A 245 -10.68 -18.29 12.24
CA GLN A 245 -10.11 -18.52 13.55
C GLN A 245 -9.99 -20.05 13.67
N SER A 246 -8.78 -20.58 13.47
CA SER A 246 -8.47 -21.91 14.00
C SER A 246 -8.53 -21.76 15.51
N ARG A 247 -9.58 -22.32 16.12
CA ARG A 247 -9.61 -22.63 17.54
C ARG A 247 -8.47 -23.58 17.88
#